data_AF-A0A1I7HBI0-F1
#
_entry.id   AF-A0A1I7HBI0-F1
#
_cell.length_a   1.000
_cell.length_b   1.000
_cell.length_c   1.000
_cell.angle_alpha   90.00
_cell.angle_beta   90.00
_cell.angle_gamma   90.00
#
_symmetry.space_group_name_H-M   'P 1'
#
loop_
_entity.id
_entity.type
_entity.pdbx_description
1 polymer ?
#
loop_
_entity_poly.entity_id
_entity_poly.type
_entity_poly.pdbx_seq_one_letter_code
_entity_poly.pdbx_strand_id
1 'polypeptide(L)'
;MFVKRNLSVITAFLVIAAMFVTGEVKSNAAGAGASSDTTVYVTKTGDCYHSSGCNSLRKSCISITLQEAIDDGYKPCRNCYPVALDTVPLTSEVEEEIEALKTYEGNTKEFNAYTYYMNNIDLQIEIGPDGDALLEHFIEQGKEEERIAKEEKRR
;
A
#
# COMPACT_ATOMS: atom_id res chain seq x y z
N MET A 1 0.85 58.95 -44.75
CA MET A 1 2.04 58.36 -44.10
C MET A 1 1.53 57.42 -43.01
N PHE A 2 1.71 56.12 -43.17
CA PHE A 2 1.26 55.09 -42.22
C PHE A 2 2.13 55.12 -40.95
N VAL A 3 1.52 55.24 -39.77
CA VAL A 3 2.21 54.93 -38.50
C VAL A 3 1.35 53.90 -37.75
N LYS A 4 2.00 52.79 -37.40
CA LYS A 4 1.40 51.54 -36.96
C LYS A 4 1.09 51.54 -35.45
N ARG A 5 0.01 50.83 -35.14
CA ARG A 5 -0.58 50.47 -33.83
C ARG A 5 0.34 49.51 -33.05
N ASN A 6 0.32 49.56 -31.71
CA ASN A 6 0.66 48.51 -30.71
C ASN A 6 0.36 49.12 -29.31
N LEU A 7 -0.79 48.92 -28.66
CA LEU A 7 -1.18 47.83 -27.75
C LEU A 7 -0.07 47.40 -26.76
N SER A 8 -0.18 47.75 -25.47
CA SER A 8 -0.48 46.79 -24.37
C SER A 8 -0.10 47.32 -22.96
N VAL A 9 -0.93 46.94 -21.98
CA VAL A 9 -0.72 46.88 -20.51
C VAL A 9 -0.65 48.19 -19.72
N ILE A 10 -1.82 48.69 -19.30
CA ILE A 10 -1.97 49.61 -18.17
C ILE A 10 -2.99 48.99 -17.20
N THR A 11 -2.62 49.03 -15.91
CA THR A 11 -3.47 48.97 -14.71
C THR A 11 -4.28 47.69 -14.45
N ALA A 12 -3.98 47.01 -13.34
CA ALA A 12 -4.58 47.39 -12.06
C ALA A 12 -4.14 46.41 -10.96
N PHE A 13 -3.30 46.90 -10.05
CA PHE A 13 -3.21 46.37 -8.69
C PHE A 13 -4.59 46.60 -8.04
N LEU A 14 -5.41 45.55 -7.96
CA LEU A 14 -6.75 45.58 -7.34
C LEU A 14 -6.82 44.65 -6.14
N VAL A 15 -6.31 45.15 -5.02
CA VAL A 15 -6.74 44.87 -3.64
C VAL A 15 -7.92 43.88 -3.53
N ILE A 16 -7.66 42.64 -3.07
CA ILE A 16 -8.55 41.94 -2.14
C ILE A 16 -7.66 41.24 -1.11
N ALA A 17 -7.39 41.96 -0.02
CA ALA A 17 -7.16 41.35 1.27
C ALA A 17 -8.52 40.96 1.85
N ALA A 18 -8.79 39.67 2.02
CA ALA A 18 -9.62 39.10 3.09
C ALA A 18 -9.78 37.59 2.86
N MET A 19 -9.66 36.84 3.96
CA MET A 19 -10.02 35.42 4.10
C MET A 19 -9.00 34.40 3.57
N PHE A 20 -7.76 34.51 4.05
CA PHE A 20 -6.97 33.31 4.29
C PHE A 20 -7.49 32.63 5.57
N VAL A 21 -8.26 31.56 5.35
CA VAL A 21 -8.22 30.30 6.09
C VAL A 21 -8.11 30.42 7.62
N THR A 22 -9.27 30.48 8.29
CA THR A 22 -9.41 29.91 9.64
C THR A 22 -10.22 28.63 9.51
N GLY A 23 -9.61 27.63 8.86
CA GLY A 23 -9.98 26.24 9.07
C GLY A 23 -9.03 25.71 10.14
N GLU A 24 -9.55 25.47 11.34
CA GLU A 24 -8.85 24.63 12.30
C GLU A 24 -8.78 23.23 11.69
N VAL A 25 -7.67 22.91 11.03
CA VAL A 25 -7.29 21.53 10.72
C VAL A 25 -7.06 20.87 12.07
N LYS A 26 -8.11 20.26 12.59
CA LYS A 26 -7.98 19.25 13.63
C LYS A 26 -7.36 18.04 12.96
N SER A 27 -6.04 18.07 12.81
CA SER A 27 -5.23 16.89 12.58
C SER A 27 -5.43 16.00 13.80
N ASN A 28 -6.44 15.13 13.74
CA ASN A 28 -6.39 13.88 14.48
C ASN A 28 -5.24 13.07 13.85
N ALA A 29 -4.03 13.44 14.23
CA ALA A 29 -2.87 12.58 14.17
C ALA A 29 -3.10 11.45 15.18
N ALA A 30 -3.87 10.46 14.73
CA ALA A 30 -3.71 9.07 15.14
C ALA A 30 -3.27 8.28 13.89
N GLY A 31 -2.32 8.85 13.14
CA GLY A 31 -1.48 8.08 12.23
C GLY A 31 -0.44 7.37 13.08
N ALA A 32 -0.82 6.24 13.65
CA ALA A 32 0.16 5.29 14.13
C ALA A 32 0.84 4.72 12.88
N GLY A 33 2.01 5.27 12.52
CA GLY A 33 2.91 4.72 11.52
C GLY A 33 3.45 3.37 11.99
N ALA A 34 2.62 2.34 11.91
CA ALA A 34 2.90 1.00 12.40
C ALA A 34 3.38 0.04 11.28
N SER A 35 4.01 0.57 10.22
CA SER A 35 4.55 -0.26 9.11
C SER A 35 6.08 -0.35 9.14
N SER A 36 6.79 0.69 9.59
CA SER A 36 8.26 0.74 9.53
C SER A 36 8.98 0.06 10.70
N ASP A 37 8.30 -0.33 11.77
CA ASP A 37 8.92 -0.96 12.95
C ASP A 37 8.67 -2.47 13.06
N THR A 38 7.83 -3.02 12.17
CA THR A 38 7.58 -4.47 12.14
C THR A 38 8.84 -5.18 11.66
N THR A 39 9.46 -5.94 12.55
CA THR A 39 10.65 -6.73 12.22
C THR A 39 10.24 -8.00 11.47
N VAL A 40 10.75 -8.16 10.25
CA VAL A 40 10.63 -9.37 9.44
C VAL A 40 12.00 -9.98 9.18
N TYR A 41 12.04 -11.18 8.63
CA TYR A 41 13.28 -11.91 8.41
C TYR A 41 13.49 -12.28 6.96
N VAL A 42 14.64 -11.98 6.41
CA VAL A 42 15.04 -12.43 5.06
C VAL A 42 16.15 -13.45 5.13
N THR A 43 16.32 -14.19 4.04
CA THR A 43 17.46 -15.09 3.83
C THR A 43 18.51 -14.38 2.98
N LYS A 44 19.79 -14.78 3.12
CA LYS A 44 20.90 -14.14 2.41
C LYS A 44 20.78 -14.18 0.87
N THR A 45 20.07 -15.17 0.35
CA THR A 45 19.98 -15.44 -1.10
C THR A 45 18.55 -15.56 -1.61
N GLY A 46 17.56 -15.43 -0.73
CA GLY A 46 16.15 -15.52 -1.12
C GLY A 46 15.61 -14.16 -1.56
N ASP A 47 14.47 -14.21 -2.22
CA ASP A 47 13.68 -13.07 -2.69
C ASP A 47 12.43 -12.87 -1.84
N CYS A 48 12.33 -13.55 -0.70
CA CYS A 48 11.20 -13.47 0.21
C CYS A 48 11.57 -12.99 1.62
N TYR A 49 10.65 -12.27 2.27
CA TYR A 49 10.64 -12.06 3.72
C TYR A 49 9.75 -13.10 4.44
N HIS A 50 10.03 -13.33 5.72
CA HIS A 50 9.54 -14.44 6.51
C HIS A 50 9.15 -14.00 7.94
N SER A 51 8.26 -14.75 8.58
CA SER A 51 8.00 -14.68 10.02
C SER A 51 9.10 -15.38 10.84
N SER A 52 9.22 -15.01 12.12
CA SER A 52 10.11 -15.70 13.07
C SER A 52 9.70 -17.16 13.19
N GLY A 53 10.53 -18.08 12.70
CA GLY A 53 10.27 -19.53 12.76
C GLY A 53 10.05 -20.22 11.41
N CYS A 54 10.13 -19.49 10.31
CA CYS A 54 10.10 -20.13 8.99
C CYS A 54 11.25 -21.11 8.79
N ASN A 55 10.95 -22.31 8.25
CA ASN A 55 11.96 -23.32 7.93
C ASN A 55 13.02 -22.83 6.93
N SER A 56 12.68 -21.84 6.08
CA SER A 56 13.62 -21.21 5.13
C SER A 56 14.75 -20.44 5.84
N LEU A 57 14.51 -19.95 7.06
CA LEU A 57 15.48 -19.18 7.84
C LEU A 57 16.56 -20.05 8.52
N ARG A 58 16.45 -21.38 8.45
CA ARG A 58 17.40 -22.29 9.13
C ARG A 58 18.86 -22.12 8.72
N LYS A 59 19.10 -21.67 7.49
CA LYS A 59 20.45 -21.48 6.93
C LYS A 59 20.96 -20.05 7.06
N SER A 60 20.06 -19.07 7.11
CA SER A 60 20.37 -17.65 7.25
C SER A 60 19.12 -16.92 7.74
N CYS A 61 19.30 -16.03 8.70
CA CYS A 61 18.24 -15.21 9.27
C CYS A 61 18.80 -13.80 9.44
N ILE A 62 18.28 -12.85 8.66
CA ILE A 62 18.66 -11.44 8.73
C ILE A 62 17.38 -10.69 9.06
N SER A 63 17.35 -10.02 10.22
CA SER A 63 16.24 -9.17 10.61
C SER A 63 16.35 -7.83 9.89
N ILE A 64 15.28 -7.44 9.20
CA ILE A 64 15.11 -6.13 8.58
C ILE A 64 13.71 -5.61 8.92
N THR A 65 13.45 -4.33 8.69
CA THR A 65 12.08 -3.82 8.83
C THR A 65 11.22 -4.28 7.66
N LEU A 66 9.90 -4.33 7.88
CA LEU A 66 8.97 -4.71 6.85
C LEU A 66 9.00 -3.73 5.67
N GLN A 67 9.07 -2.43 5.97
CA GLN A 67 9.16 -1.40 4.93
C GLN A 67 10.43 -1.57 4.08
N GLU A 68 11.60 -1.79 4.71
CA GLU A 68 12.84 -2.07 3.97
C GLU A 68 12.71 -3.32 3.10
N ALA A 69 12.03 -4.37 3.57
CA ALA A 69 11.81 -5.58 2.78
C ALA A 69 10.97 -5.28 1.52
N ILE A 70 9.92 -4.47 1.65
CA ILE A 70 9.05 -4.07 0.54
C ILE A 70 9.83 -3.18 -0.44
N ASP A 71 10.54 -2.17 0.07
CA ASP A 71 11.34 -1.24 -0.73
C ASP A 71 12.45 -1.94 -1.51
N ASP A 72 13.06 -2.99 -0.93
CA ASP A 72 14.07 -3.83 -1.58
C ASP A 72 13.45 -4.89 -2.54
N GLY A 73 12.13 -4.94 -2.67
CA GLY A 73 11.41 -5.82 -3.58
C GLY A 73 11.28 -7.28 -3.10
N TYR A 74 11.45 -7.53 -1.80
CA TYR A 74 11.18 -8.85 -1.23
C TYR A 74 9.68 -9.12 -1.19
N LYS A 75 9.27 -10.31 -1.62
CA LYS A 75 7.87 -10.76 -1.55
C LYS A 75 7.59 -11.54 -0.26
N PRO A 76 6.35 -11.66 0.21
CA PRO A 76 6.07 -12.52 1.35
C PRO A 76 6.34 -13.98 1.03
N CYS A 77 6.92 -14.69 2.00
CA CYS A 77 7.05 -16.13 1.89
C CYS A 77 5.66 -16.79 1.91
N ARG A 78 5.35 -17.53 0.85
CA ARG A 78 4.11 -18.31 0.70
C ARG A 78 3.80 -19.23 1.89
N ASN A 79 4.83 -19.74 2.57
CA ASN A 79 4.66 -20.62 3.74
C ASN A 79 4.53 -19.84 5.05
N CYS A 80 5.02 -18.60 5.10
CA CYS A 80 4.85 -17.69 6.22
C CYS A 80 3.55 -16.92 6.15
N TYR A 81 2.58 -17.44 5.38
CA TYR A 81 1.29 -16.83 5.04
C TYR A 81 0.87 -15.80 6.10
N PRO A 82 0.60 -14.57 5.63
CA PRO A 82 1.27 -13.31 5.96
C PRO A 82 1.42 -13.04 7.46
N VAL A 83 2.54 -12.39 7.77
CA VAL A 83 3.01 -11.98 9.10
C VAL A 83 2.11 -10.91 9.77
N ALA A 84 0.85 -10.79 9.36
CA ALA A 84 -0.08 -9.76 9.84
C ALA A 84 -0.99 -10.20 11.00
N LEU A 85 -0.98 -11.49 11.36
CA LEU A 85 -1.97 -12.05 12.29
C LEU A 85 -1.68 -11.77 13.77
N ASP A 86 -0.48 -11.27 14.10
CA ASP A 86 -0.15 -10.93 15.49
C ASP A 86 -0.43 -9.45 15.80
N THR A 87 -0.54 -8.59 14.79
CA THR A 87 -0.72 -7.13 14.95
C THR A 87 -2.15 -6.64 14.69
N VAL A 88 -2.93 -7.37 13.89
CA VAL A 88 -4.36 -7.09 13.68
C VAL A 88 -5.15 -8.13 14.47
N PRO A 89 -6.00 -7.74 15.44
CA PRO A 89 -6.87 -8.69 16.12
C PRO A 89 -7.74 -9.39 15.08
N LEU A 90 -7.46 -10.68 14.83
CA LEU A 90 -8.28 -11.54 13.99
C LEU A 90 -9.61 -11.78 14.71
N THR A 91 -10.53 -10.86 14.53
CA THR A 91 -11.93 -11.09 14.88
C THR A 91 -12.52 -11.97 13.78
N SER A 92 -13.51 -12.79 14.14
CA SER A 92 -14.20 -13.66 13.18
C SER A 92 -14.82 -12.88 12.01
N GLU A 93 -15.13 -11.60 12.23
CA GLU A 93 -15.68 -10.70 11.22
C GLU A 93 -14.63 -10.37 10.14
N VAL A 94 -13.39 -10.09 10.54
CA VAL A 94 -12.29 -9.80 9.60
C VAL A 94 -11.92 -11.04 8.78
N GLU A 95 -11.99 -12.24 9.36
CA GLU A 95 -11.76 -13.48 8.61
C GLU A 95 -12.81 -13.70 7.51
N GLU A 96 -14.08 -13.37 7.79
CA GLU A 96 -15.17 -13.47 6.81
C GLU A 96 -14.98 -12.48 5.65
N GLU A 97 -14.55 -11.25 5.94
CA GLU A 97 -14.23 -10.23 4.92
C GLU A 97 -13.05 -10.65 4.04
N ILE A 98 -11.97 -11.18 4.64
CA ILE A 98 -10.83 -11.72 3.90
C ILE A 98 -11.26 -12.86 2.97
N GLU A 99 -12.12 -13.76 3.45
CA GLU A 99 -12.62 -14.87 2.62
C GLU A 99 -13.49 -14.37 1.46
N ALA A 100 -14.31 -13.34 1.69
CA ALA A 100 -15.14 -12.72 0.66
C ALA A 100 -14.33 -12.15 -0.51
N LEU A 101 -13.08 -11.71 -0.28
CA LEU A 101 -12.17 -11.22 -1.33
C LEU A 101 -11.88 -12.24 -2.42
N LYS A 102 -12.01 -13.56 -2.14
CA LYS A 102 -11.79 -14.61 -3.14
C LYS A 102 -12.81 -14.54 -4.27
N THR A 103 -14.03 -14.09 -3.96
CA THR A 103 -15.15 -13.98 -4.90
C THR A 103 -15.54 -12.53 -5.19
N TYR A 104 -14.69 -11.57 -4.82
CA TYR A 104 -14.92 -10.15 -5.10
C TYR A 104 -15.18 -9.89 -6.60
N GLU A 105 -16.18 -9.06 -6.90
CA GLU A 105 -16.67 -8.81 -8.27
C GLU A 105 -15.61 -8.22 -9.19
N GLY A 106 -14.71 -7.39 -8.66
CA GLY A 106 -13.60 -6.80 -9.42
C GLY A 106 -12.44 -7.76 -9.71
N ASN A 107 -12.53 -9.03 -9.32
CA ASN A 107 -11.50 -10.02 -9.64
C ASN A 107 -11.44 -10.31 -11.15
N THR A 108 -10.23 -10.22 -11.71
CA THR A 108 -9.90 -10.46 -13.12
C THR A 108 -8.70 -11.41 -13.26
N LYS A 109 -8.20 -11.60 -14.48
CA LYS A 109 -6.96 -12.36 -14.71
C LYS A 109 -5.70 -11.62 -14.24
N GLU A 110 -5.77 -10.29 -14.14
CA GLU A 110 -4.65 -9.43 -13.79
C GLU A 110 -4.68 -9.03 -12.31
N PHE A 111 -5.85 -9.04 -11.70
CA PHE A 111 -6.08 -8.64 -10.31
C PHE A 111 -6.99 -9.63 -9.59
N ASN A 112 -6.61 -10.07 -8.40
CA ASN A 112 -7.40 -10.87 -7.49
C ASN A 112 -7.24 -10.24 -6.10
N ALA A 113 -8.30 -9.66 -5.55
CA ALA A 113 -8.27 -8.88 -4.32
C ALA A 113 -7.71 -9.69 -3.14
N TYR A 114 -8.10 -10.96 -3.03
CA TYR A 114 -7.54 -11.85 -2.00
C TYR A 114 -6.03 -12.02 -2.15
N THR A 115 -5.56 -12.28 -3.37
CA THR A 115 -4.12 -12.45 -3.63
C THR A 115 -3.36 -11.15 -3.36
N TYR A 116 -3.93 -10.02 -3.78
CA TYR A 116 -3.32 -8.71 -3.59
C TYR A 116 -3.24 -8.34 -2.10
N TYR A 117 -4.33 -8.52 -1.35
CA TYR A 117 -4.38 -8.34 0.09
C TYR A 117 -3.35 -9.22 0.81
N MET A 118 -3.34 -10.52 0.51
CA MET A 118 -2.48 -11.49 1.20
C MET A 118 -0.98 -11.31 0.88
N ASN A 119 -0.65 -10.70 -0.26
CA ASN A 119 0.73 -10.47 -0.66
C ASN A 119 1.30 -9.12 -0.21
N ASN A 120 0.47 -8.19 0.23
CA ASN A 120 0.89 -6.83 0.57
C ASN A 120 0.39 -6.49 1.98
N ILE A 121 1.24 -6.72 2.97
CA ILE A 121 0.93 -6.56 4.39
C ILE A 121 0.71 -5.10 4.79
N ASP A 122 1.36 -4.16 4.12
CA ASP A 122 1.08 -2.73 4.18
C ASP A 122 -0.40 -2.45 3.89
N LEU A 123 -0.97 -3.10 2.86
CA LEU A 123 -2.39 -2.97 2.54
C LEU A 123 -3.30 -3.61 3.59
N GLN A 124 -2.84 -4.67 4.27
CA GLN A 124 -3.59 -5.26 5.38
C GLN A 124 -3.69 -4.32 6.58
N ILE A 125 -2.67 -3.50 6.80
CA ILE A 125 -2.59 -2.53 7.89
C ILE A 125 -3.34 -1.24 7.52
N GLU A 126 -3.14 -0.73 6.31
CA GLU A 126 -3.63 0.59 5.90
C GLU A 126 -5.04 0.55 5.29
N ILE A 127 -5.35 -0.45 4.46
CA ILE A 127 -6.61 -0.58 3.73
C ILE A 127 -7.56 -1.55 4.44
N GLY A 128 -7.05 -2.68 4.91
CA GLY A 128 -7.88 -3.80 5.39
C GLY A 128 -8.51 -4.59 4.21
N PRO A 129 -9.38 -5.57 4.51
CA PRO A 129 -9.95 -6.49 3.51
C PRO A 129 -11.08 -5.84 2.69
N ASP A 130 -10.85 -4.64 2.15
CA ASP A 130 -11.78 -3.92 1.28
C ASP A 130 -11.42 -4.14 -0.19
N GLY A 131 -12.24 -4.91 -0.90
CA GLY A 131 -11.99 -5.25 -2.30
C GLY A 131 -11.94 -4.05 -3.25
N ASP A 132 -12.78 -3.03 -3.02
CA ASP A 132 -12.84 -1.83 -3.87
C ASP A 132 -11.60 -0.96 -3.66
N ALA A 133 -11.20 -0.73 -2.41
CA ALA A 133 -10.01 0.04 -2.08
C ALA A 133 -8.72 -0.66 -2.53
N LEU A 134 -8.66 -2.00 -2.43
CA LEU A 134 -7.55 -2.79 -2.95
C LEU A 134 -7.43 -2.69 -4.48
N LEU A 135 -8.56 -2.69 -5.19
CA LEU A 135 -8.58 -2.51 -6.65
C LEU A 135 -8.13 -1.10 -7.04
N GLU A 136 -8.60 -0.07 -6.32
CA GLU A 136 -8.20 1.31 -6.52
C GLU A 136 -6.68 1.48 -6.33
N HIS A 137 -6.13 0.99 -5.21
CA HIS A 137 -4.69 1.01 -4.95
C HIS A 137 -3.92 0.30 -6.07
N PHE A 138 -4.37 -0.88 -6.51
CA PHE A 138 -3.70 -1.60 -7.59
C PHE A 138 -3.67 -0.80 -8.91
N ILE A 139 -4.75 -0.10 -9.24
CA ILE A 139 -4.83 0.71 -10.46
C ILE A 139 -3.92 1.93 -10.38
N GLU A 140 -3.88 2.60 -9.23
CA GLU A 140 -3.16 3.87 -9.06
C GLU A 140 -1.65 3.69 -8.82
N GLN A 141 -1.27 2.69 -8.02
CA GLN A 141 0.11 2.55 -7.50
C GLN A 141 0.67 1.15 -7.76
N GLY A 142 -0.13 0.11 -7.50
CA GLY A 142 0.36 -1.27 -7.49
C GLY A 142 0.98 -1.75 -8.80
N LYS A 143 0.57 -1.20 -9.95
CA LYS A 143 1.16 -1.50 -11.26
C LYS A 143 2.54 -0.88 -11.46
N GLU A 144 2.74 0.35 -10.96
CA GLU A 144 4.03 1.05 -11.04
C GLU A 144 5.04 0.44 -10.05
N GLU A 145 4.55 -0.05 -8.92
CA GLU A 145 5.33 -0.79 -7.91
C GLU A 145 5.59 -2.26 -8.30
N GLU A 146 5.08 -2.72 -9.45
CA GLU A 146 5.18 -4.11 -9.91
C GLU A 146 4.66 -5.16 -8.90
N ARG A 147 3.67 -4.79 -8.08
CA ARG A 147 3.12 -5.66 -7.03
C ARG A 147 2.36 -6.87 -7.60
N ILE A 148 2.45 -7.99 -6.89
CA ILE A 148 1.85 -9.27 -7.31
C ILE A 148 0.36 -9.30 -6.95
N ALA A 149 -0.50 -9.03 -7.93
CA ALA A 149 -1.96 -9.01 -7.76
C ALA A 149 -2.71 -10.18 -8.40
N LYS A 150 -2.04 -11.09 -9.11
CA LYS A 150 -2.70 -12.19 -9.86
C LYS A 150 -2.67 -13.51 -9.09
N GLU A 151 -3.72 -14.31 -9.25
CA GLU A 151 -3.75 -15.68 -8.71
C GLU A 151 -2.72 -16.57 -9.43
N GLU A 152 -1.67 -17.00 -8.72
CA GLU A 152 -0.74 -18.00 -9.26
C GLU A 152 -1.33 -19.41 -9.10
N LYS A 153 -1.61 -20.08 -10.22
CA LYS A 153 -2.00 -21.51 -10.20
C LYS A 153 -0.93 -22.33 -9.46
N ARG A 154 -1.30 -22.85 -8.29
CA ARG A 154 -0.49 -23.82 -7.54
C ARG A 154 -0.31 -25.07 -8.42
N ARG A 155 0.90 -25.30 -8.91
CA ARG A 155 1.34 -26.57 -9.49
C ARG A 155 1.61 -27.59 -8.38
#